data_AF-A0A183EXQ1-F1
#
_entry.id   AF-A0A183EXQ1-F1
#
_cell.length_a   1.000
_cell.length_b   1.000
_cell.length_c   1.000
_cell.angle_alpha   90.00
_cell.angle_beta   90.00
_cell.angle_gamma   90.00
#
_symmetry.space_group_name_H-M   'P 1'
#
loop_
_entity.id
_entity.type
_entity.pdbx_description
1 polymer ?
#
loop_
_entity_poly.entity_id
_entity_poly.type
_entity_poly.pdbx_seq_one_letter_code
_entity_poly.pdbx_strand_id
1 'polypeptide(L)'
;MLQGIRCSNIGRHSPLLSEQHENLCRAYETIIRHCGEDSSRQGLLKTPGRAARAMLFFTKGYEDSLDGKLQPVLKRYEMFFFSYSVFSRL
;
A
#
# COMPACT_ATOMS: atom_id res chain seq x y z
N MET A 1 12.03 4.44 30.88
CA MET A 1 12.88 4.46 29.67
C MET A 1 12.68 3.14 28.94
N LEU A 2 11.67 3.03 28.07
CA LEU A 2 11.41 1.81 27.28
C LEU A 2 12.03 1.99 25.89
N GLN A 3 13.03 1.17 25.59
CA GLN A 3 13.77 1.20 24.34
C GLN A 3 12.91 0.58 23.23
N GLY A 4 12.60 1.39 22.22
CA GLY A 4 11.76 1.00 21.08
C GLY A 4 12.38 -0.12 20.25
N ILE A 5 11.58 -1.14 19.97
CA ILE A 5 11.91 -2.23 19.05
C ILE A 5 12.02 -1.63 17.65
N ARG A 6 13.24 -1.50 17.13
CA ARG A 6 13.50 -1.00 15.78
C ARG A 6 13.01 -2.01 14.75
N CYS A 7 11.96 -1.68 14.01
CA CYS A 7 11.49 -2.44 12.84
C CYS A 7 12.46 -2.26 11.66
N SER A 8 13.61 -2.94 11.68
CA SER A 8 14.59 -2.87 10.58
C SER A 8 14.24 -3.82 9.43
N ASN A 9 13.84 -3.26 8.29
CA ASN A 9 14.29 -3.62 6.92
C ASN A 9 13.31 -3.02 5.89
N ILE A 10 13.65 -1.87 5.32
CA ILE A 10 12.94 -1.30 4.18
C ILE A 10 13.95 -0.95 3.10
N GLY A 11 14.06 -1.85 2.11
CA GLY A 11 14.73 -1.55 0.86
C GLY A 11 13.93 -0.52 0.05
N ARG A 12 14.65 0.46 -0.51
CA ARG A 12 14.26 1.35 -1.64
C ARG A 12 12.81 1.86 -1.67
N HIS A 13 12.30 2.42 -0.57
CA HIS A 13 11.06 3.21 -0.60
C HIS A 13 11.36 4.70 -0.37
N SER A 14 10.54 5.56 -0.99
CA SER A 14 10.55 7.01 -0.75
C SER A 14 10.51 7.29 0.76
N PRO A 15 11.29 8.25 1.27
CA PRO A 15 11.44 8.49 2.72
C PRO A 15 10.12 8.78 3.45
N LEU A 16 9.12 9.28 2.73
CA LEU A 16 7.77 9.54 3.25
C LEU A 16 7.02 8.24 3.59
N LEU A 17 7.17 7.19 2.79
CA LEU A 17 6.46 5.92 3.03
C LEU A 17 7.04 5.17 4.23
N SER A 18 8.35 5.29 4.46
CA SER A 18 8.98 4.74 5.67
C SER A 18 8.45 5.41 6.94
N GLU A 19 8.27 6.73 6.93
CA GLU A 19 7.73 7.45 8.07
C GLU A 19 6.27 7.07 8.36
N GLN A 20 5.43 7.01 7.31
CA GLN A 20 4.05 6.55 7.43
C GLN A 20 3.96 5.12 7.99
N HIS A 21 4.82 4.22 7.50
CA HIS A 21 4.88 2.84 7.98
C HIS A 21 5.25 2.76 9.46
N GLU A 22 6.27 3.51 9.91
CA GLU A 22 6.67 3.57 11.31
C GLU A 22 5.56 4.11 12.22
N ASN A 23 4.89 5.18 11.80
CA ASN A 23 3.79 5.78 12.55
C ASN A 23 2.63 4.78 12.72
N LEU A 24 2.28 4.07 11.65
CA LEU A 24 1.27 3.02 11.70
C LEU A 24 1.71 1.84 12.59
N CYS A 25 2.99 1.46 12.60
CA CYS A 25 3.49 0.42 13.50
C CYS A 25 3.28 0.80 14.97
N ARG A 26 3.62 2.03 15.36
CA ARG A 26 3.41 2.52 16.74
C ARG A 26 1.93 2.56 17.13
N ALA A 27 1.07 2.95 16.19
CA ALA A 27 -0.38 2.92 16.38
C ALA A 27 -0.90 1.49 16.60
N TYR A 28 -0.49 0.53 15.76
CA TYR A 28 -0.89 -0.87 15.92
C TYR A 28 -0.38 -1.52 17.20
N GLU A 29 0.83 -1.18 17.64
CA GLU A 29 1.33 -1.63 18.94
C GLU A 29 0.44 -1.14 20.09
N THR A 30 -0.04 0.10 19.99
CA THR A 30 -0.96 0.69 20.96
C THR A 30 -2.34 0.05 20.94
N ILE A 31 -2.88 -0.24 19.75
CA ILE A 31 -4.13 -0.98 19.58
C ILE A 31 -4.03 -2.36 20.23
N ILE A 32 -2.94 -3.11 19.98
CA ILE A 32 -2.72 -4.45 20.55
C ILE A 32 -2.71 -4.39 22.07
N ARG A 33 -2.00 -3.42 22.66
CA ARG A 33 -1.98 -3.21 24.11
C ARG A 33 -3.35 -2.88 24.67
N HIS A 34 -4.16 -2.08 23.98
CA HIS A 34 -5.52 -1.74 24.41
C HIS A 34 -6.51 -2.90 24.26
N CYS A 35 -6.23 -3.88 23.41
CA CYS A 35 -6.98 -5.14 23.36
C CYS A 35 -6.67 -6.09 24.53
N GLY A 36 -5.73 -5.74 25.43
CA GLY A 36 -5.31 -6.59 26.55
C GLY A 36 -4.25 -7.64 26.18
N GLU A 37 -3.65 -7.54 24.99
CA GLU A 37 -2.59 -8.45 24.53
C GLU A 37 -1.19 -7.90 24.85
N ASP A 38 -0.22 -8.78 25.06
CA ASP A 38 1.19 -8.41 25.23
C ASP A 38 1.91 -8.29 23.87
N SER A 39 2.25 -7.05 23.48
CA SER A 39 2.98 -6.75 22.25
C SER A 39 4.40 -7.32 22.22
N SER A 40 4.99 -7.66 23.37
CA SER A 40 6.34 -8.23 23.49
C SER A 40 6.37 -9.74 23.27
N ARG A 41 5.20 -10.40 23.23
CA ARG A 41 5.10 -11.85 22.99
C ARG A 41 5.68 -12.21 21.64
N GLN A 42 6.45 -13.30 21.57
CA GLN A 42 7.17 -13.74 20.36
C GLN A 42 6.28 -13.80 19.09
N GLY A 43 5.03 -14.25 19.22
CA GLY A 43 4.07 -14.31 18.12
C GLY A 43 3.52 -12.94 17.64
N LEU A 44 3.62 -11.91 18.48
CA LEU A 44 3.09 -10.57 18.24
C LEU A 44 4.15 -9.53 17.85
N LEU A 45 5.44 -9.78 18.09
CA LEU A 45 6.54 -8.86 17.77
C LEU A 45 6.51 -8.32 16.33
N LYS A 46 6.09 -9.16 15.36
CA LYS A 46 6.00 -8.77 13.94
C LYS A 46 4.62 -8.27 13.53
N THR A 47 3.62 -8.37 14.39
CA THR A 47 2.23 -8.01 14.06
C THR A 47 2.06 -6.53 13.73
N PRO A 48 2.62 -5.56 14.49
CA PRO A 48 2.48 -4.15 14.14
C PRO A 48 3.01 -3.83 12.74
N GLY A 49 4.18 -4.36 12.38
CA GLY A 49 4.79 -4.18 11.06
C GLY A 49 3.99 -4.80 9.92
N ARG A 50 3.43 -6.00 10.13
CA ARG A 50 2.55 -6.67 9.15
C ARG A 50 1.24 -5.91 8.97
N ALA A 51 0.62 -5.48 10.07
CA ALA A 51 -0.62 -4.73 10.05
C ALA A 51 -0.47 -3.38 9.34
N ALA A 52 0.59 -2.62 9.66
CA ALA A 52 0.92 -1.37 8.97
C ALA A 52 1.08 -1.56 7.46
N ARG A 53 1.82 -2.60 7.04
CA ARG A 53 2.01 -2.91 5.61
C ARG A 53 0.71 -3.32 4.93
N ALA A 54 -0.10 -4.15 5.58
CA ALA A 54 -1.41 -4.53 5.07
C ALA A 54 -2.31 -3.30 4.90
N MET A 55 -2.29 -2.39 5.86
CA MET A 55 -3.13 -1.20 5.82
C MET A 55 -2.73 -0.25 4.69
N LEU A 56 -1.43 0.03 4.52
CA LEU A 56 -0.93 0.77 3.37
C LEU A 56 -1.30 0.10 2.04
N PHE A 57 -1.23 -1.24 1.97
CA PHE A 57 -1.62 -1.97 0.76
C PHE A 57 -3.12 -1.86 0.46
N PHE A 58 -3.98 -1.88 1.47
CA PHE A 58 -5.42 -1.73 1.29
C PHE A 58 -5.81 -0.29 0.94
N THR A 59 -5.06 0.71 1.42
CA THR A 59 -5.35 2.14 1.18
C THR A 59 -4.61 2.75 0.00
N LYS A 60 -3.64 2.06 -0.62
CA LYS A 60 -2.89 2.58 -1.79
C LYS A 60 -3.78 3.02 -2.96
N GLY A 61 -4.99 2.44 -3.05
CA GLY A 61 -5.97 2.79 -4.08
C GLY A 61 -6.51 4.22 -3.98
N TYR A 62 -6.39 4.89 -2.82
CA TYR A 62 -6.78 6.29 -2.68
C TYR A 62 -5.79 7.27 -3.33
N GLU A 63 -4.52 6.87 -3.44
CA GLU A 63 -3.50 7.66 -4.16
C GLU A 63 -3.50 7.35 -5.67
N ASP A 64 -4.05 6.19 -6.05
CA ASP A 64 -4.17 5.78 -7.45
C ASP A 64 -5.29 6.57 -8.17
N SER A 65 -4.94 7.58 -8.95
CA SER A 65 -5.91 8.24 -9.85
C SER A 65 -6.37 7.28 -10.97
N LEU A 66 -7.69 7.14 -11.16
CA LEU A 66 -8.28 6.31 -12.23
C LEU A 66 -7.79 6.72 -13.62
N ASP A 67 -7.48 8.01 -13.79
CA ASP A 67 -6.92 8.56 -15.03
C ASP A 67 -5.62 7.90 -15.45
N GLY A 68 -4.81 7.34 -14.54
CA GLY A 68 -3.60 6.59 -14.90
C GLY A 68 -3.87 5.15 -15.34
N LYS A 69 -4.94 4.53 -14.81
CA LYS A 69 -5.31 3.13 -15.08
C LYS A 69 -6.23 2.96 -16.28
N LEU A 70 -6.99 4.00 -16.64
CA LEU A 70 -7.94 3.96 -17.76
C LEU A 70 -7.31 4.31 -19.13
N GLN A 71 -6.16 5.01 -19.17
CA GLN A 71 -5.54 5.39 -20.45
C GLN A 71 -5.18 4.20 -21.35
N PRO A 72 -4.61 3.09 -20.83
CA PRO A 72 -4.25 1.96 -21.69
C PRO A 72 -5.47 1.25 -22.27
N VAL A 73 -6.57 1.18 -21.50
CA VAL A 73 -7.81 0.53 -21.94
C VAL A 73 -8.53 1.39 -22.96
N LEU A 74 -8.67 2.71 -22.74
CA LEU A 74 -9.33 3.61 -23.70
C LEU A 74 -8.54 3.79 -25.00
N LYS A 75 -7.20 3.88 -24.93
CA LYS A 75 -6.36 3.93 -26.15
C LYS A 75 -6.45 2.66 -27.00
N ARG A 76 -6.73 1.50 -26.39
CA ARG A 76 -6.97 0.27 -27.14
C ARG A 76 -8.28 0.35 -27.93
N TYR A 77 -9.36 0.90 -27.37
CA TYR A 77 -10.63 1.05 -28.09
C TYR A 77 -10.55 2.04 -29.26
N GLU A 78 -9.84 3.17 -29.10
CA GLU A 78 -9.59 4.11 -30.20
C GLU A 78 -8.82 3.47 -31.37
N MET A 79 -7.83 2.63 -31.06
CA MET A 79 -7.06 1.91 -32.10
C MET A 79 -7.91 0.85 -32.84
N PHE A 80 -8.84 0.20 -32.14
CA PHE A 80 -9.82 -0.70 -32.78
C PHE A 80 -10.83 0.07 -33.64
N PHE A 81 -11.26 1.26 -33.20
CA PHE A 81 -12.18 2.11 -33.97
C PHE A 81 -11.53 2.66 -35.24
N PHE A 82 -10.25 3.03 -35.16
CA PHE A 82 -9.46 3.47 -36.32
C PHE A 82 -9.26 2.33 -37.33
N SER A 83 -9.04 1.10 -36.85
CA SER A 83 -8.91 -0.07 -37.73
C SER A 83 -10.23 -0.42 -38.45
N TYR A 84 -11.38 -0.36 -37.76
CA TYR A 84 -12.69 -0.59 -38.38
C TYR A 84 -13.05 0.48 -39.42
N SER A 85 -12.78 1.75 -39.14
CA SER A 85 -13.11 2.84 -40.06
C SER A 85 -12.25 2.85 -41.34
N VAL A 86 -11.03 2.32 -41.31
CA VAL A 86 -10.18 2.16 -42.50
C VAL A 86 -10.59 0.93 -43.31
N PHE A 87 -11.08 -0.13 -42.68
CA PHE A 87 -11.50 -1.36 -43.36
C PHE A 87 -12.89 -1.26 -44.02
N SER A 88 -13.80 -0.42 -43.51
CA SER A 88 -15.11 -0.19 -44.14
C SER A 88 -15.11 0.78 -45.33
N ARG A 89 -13.95 1.25 -45.79
CA ARG A 89 -13.78 2.08 -47.01
C ARG A 89 -13.00 1.38 -48.13
N LEU A 90 -12.75 0.08 -48.00
CA LEU A 90 -12.33 -0.83 -49.07
C LEU A 90 -13.54 -1.64 -49.53
#